data_AF-A0A514C0L4-F1
#
_entry.id   AF-A0A514C0L4-F1
#
_cell.length_a   1.000
_cell.length_b   1.000
_cell.length_c   1.000
_cell.angle_alpha   90.00
_cell.angle_beta   90.00
_cell.angle_gamma   90.00
#
_symmetry.space_group_name_H-M   'P 1'
#
loop_
_entity.id
_entity.type
_entity.pdbx_description
1 polymer ?
#
loop_
_entity_poly.entity_id
_entity_poly.type
_entity_poly.pdbx_seq_one_letter_code
_entity_poly.pdbx_strand_id
1 'polypeptide(L)' 'MIRVTLIALAAVTLGACAGEPYEPMPVSPYQWQQRQERIERQEAERLQRCEAMDKQSERYARECPRTGGAQ' A
#
# COMPACT_ATOMS: atom_id res chain seq x y z
N MET A 1 -33.85 9.46 0.24
CA MET A 1 -32.45 9.87 0.52
C MET A 1 -31.65 8.78 1.25
N ILE A 2 -32.16 8.17 2.32
CA ILE A 2 -31.48 7.11 3.11
C ILE A 2 -31.01 5.90 2.27
N ARG A 3 -31.75 5.54 1.21
CA ARG A 3 -31.38 4.41 0.33
C ARG A 3 -30.12 4.67 -0.51
N VAL A 4 -29.85 5.92 -0.90
CA VAL A 4 -28.67 6.27 -1.71
C VAL A 4 -27.41 6.30 -0.84
N THR A 5 -27.53 6.79 0.40
CA THR A 5 -26.42 6.77 1.37
C THR A 5 -26.00 5.35 1.76
N LEU A 6 -26.95 4.42 1.88
CA LEU A 6 -26.63 3.02 2.17
C LEU A 6 -25.89 2.32 1.02
N ILE A 7 -26.26 2.61 -0.24
CA ILE A 7 -25.59 2.05 -1.42
C ILE A 7 -24.16 2.61 -1.54
N ALA A 8 -23.97 3.90 -1.28
CA ALA A 8 -22.65 4.53 -1.29
C ALA A 8 -21.73 3.94 -0.19
N LEU A 9 -22.25 3.69 1.01
CA LEU A 9 -21.47 3.03 2.06
C LEU A 9 -21.08 1.60 1.67
N ALA A 10 -21.99 0.83 1.10
CA ALA A 10 -21.71 -0.54 0.68
C ALA A 10 -20.64 -0.64 -0.42
N ALA A 11 -20.60 0.32 -1.35
CA ALA A 11 -19.58 0.35 -2.39
C ALA A 11 -18.18 0.64 -1.82
N VAL A 12 -18.06 1.51 -0.82
CA VAL A 12 -16.78 1.83 -0.16
C VAL A 12 -16.26 0.64 0.66
N THR A 13 -17.13 -0.08 1.36
CA THR A 13 -16.71 -1.24 2.17
C THR A 13 -16.31 -2.44 1.30
N LEU A 14 -16.96 -2.67 0.16
CA LEU A 14 -16.57 -3.72 -0.78
C LEU A 14 -15.26 -3.40 -1.52
N GLY A 15 -15.02 -2.13 -1.85
CA GLY A 15 -13.75 -1.69 -2.46
C GLY A 15 -12.54 -1.85 -1.54
N ALA A 16 -12.72 -1.74 -0.23
CA ALA A 16 -11.65 -1.93 0.76
C ALA A 16 -11.14 -3.38 0.83
N CYS A 17 -12.00 -4.38 0.59
CA CYS A 17 -11.60 -5.79 0.55
C CYS A 17 -11.16 -6.28 -0.84
N ALA A 18 -11.46 -5.53 -1.90
CA ALA A 18 -11.06 -5.84 -3.28
C ALA A 18 -9.76 -5.14 -3.70
N GLY A 19 -9.08 -4.45 -2.77
CA GLY A 19 -8.03 -3.48 -3.07
C GLY A 19 -6.70 -4.06 -3.54
N GLU A 20 -6.39 -5.32 -3.21
CA GLU A 20 -5.16 -5.95 -3.69
C GLU A 20 -5.46 -7.05 -4.71
N PRO A 21 -5.00 -6.90 -5.97
CA PRO A 21 -5.10 -7.98 -6.93
C PRO A 21 -4.38 -9.20 -6.38
N TYR A 22 -5.03 -10.37 -6.41
CA TYR A 22 -4.45 -11.62 -5.95
C TYR A 22 -3.15 -11.91 -6.70
N GLU A 23 -2.02 -11.76 -6.00
CA GLU A 23 -0.71 -12.13 -6.53
C GLU A 23 -0.47 -13.62 -6.18
N PRO A 24 -0.34 -14.51 -7.17
CA PRO A 24 -0.10 -15.92 -6.91
C PRO A 24 1.17 -16.10 -6.07
N MET A 25 1.12 -17.02 -5.11
CA MET A 25 2.27 -17.30 -4.26
C MET A 25 3.41 -17.91 -5.09
N PRO A 26 4.67 -17.50 -4.86
CA PRO A 26 5.82 -18.10 -5.53
C PRO A 26 5.91 -19.60 -5.23
N VAL A 27 6.09 -20.41 -6.27
CA VAL A 27 6.13 -21.88 -6.17
C VAL A 27 7.55 -22.44 -6.08
N SER A 28 8.57 -21.57 -6.18
CA SER A 28 9.98 -21.95 -6.05
C SER A 28 10.78 -20.96 -5.19
N PRO A 29 11.89 -21.40 -4.57
CA PRO A 29 12.76 -20.53 -3.79
C PRO A 29 13.32 -19.34 -4.59
N TYR A 30 13.64 -19.55 -5.88
CA TYR A 30 14.11 -18.48 -6.75
C TYR A 30 13.05 -17.39 -6.97
N GLN A 31 11.80 -17.79 -7.20
CA GLN A 31 10.69 -16.84 -7.34
C GLN A 31 10.44 -16.08 -6.03
N TRP A 32 10.65 -16.74 -4.88
CA TRP A 32 10.61 -16.07 -3.58
C TRP A 32 11.70 -15.01 -3.43
N GLN A 33 12.95 -15.33 -3.79
CA GLN A 33 14.05 -14.37 -3.75
C GLN A 33 13.76 -13.17 -4.65
N GLN A 34 13.33 -13.42 -5.89
CA GLN A 34 12.98 -12.36 -6.83
C GLN A 34 11.85 -11.45 -6.32
N ARG A 35 10.88 -12.02 -5.59
CA ARG A 35 9.82 -11.25 -4.93
C ARG A 35 10.39 -10.36 -3.82
N GLN A 36 11.24 -10.90 -2.96
CA GLN A 36 11.87 -10.12 -1.88
C GLN A 36 12.73 -8.98 -2.43
N GLU A 37 13.57 -9.23 -3.43
CA GLU A 37 14.38 -8.18 -4.06
C GLU A 37 13.54 -7.06 -4.68
N ARG A 38 12.35 -7.38 -5.20
CA ARG A 38 11.44 -6.37 -5.75
C ARG A 38 10.83 -5.52 -4.65
N ILE A 39 10.41 -6.14 -3.55
CA ILE A 39 9.90 -5.44 -2.37
C ILE A 39 10.98 -4.52 -1.79
N GLU A 40 12.19 -5.04 -1.58
CA GLU A 40 13.31 -4.26 -1.06
C GLU A 40 13.64 -3.06 -1.95
N ARG A 41 13.65 -3.24 -3.28
CA ARG A 41 13.85 -2.13 -4.22
C ARG A 41 12.77 -1.06 -4.10
N GLN A 42 11.50 -1.45 -4.07
CA GLN A 42 10.38 -0.50 -3.90
C GLN A 42 10.45 0.25 -2.57
N GLU A 43 10.86 -0.43 -1.51
CA GLU A 43 11.05 0.18 -0.19
C GLU A 43 12.23 1.15 -0.17
N ALA A 44 13.36 0.78 -0.76
CA ALA A 44 14.52 1.64 -0.88
C ALA A 44 14.19 2.93 -1.67
N GLU A 45 13.48 2.80 -2.79
CA GLU A 45 13.01 3.95 -3.58
C GLU A 45 12.07 4.85 -2.76
N ARG A 46 11.17 4.28 -1.97
CA ARG A 46 10.31 5.07 -1.06
C ARG A 46 11.15 5.83 -0.03
N LEU A 47 12.08 5.16 0.62
CA LEU A 47 12.95 5.76 1.63
C LEU A 47 13.78 6.90 1.03
N GLN A 48 14.37 6.70 -0.15
CA GLN A 48 15.13 7.75 -0.85
C GLN A 48 14.26 8.97 -1.15
N ARG A 49 13.03 8.78 -1.64
CA ARG A 49 12.09 9.90 -1.86
C ARG A 49 11.80 10.66 -0.57
N CYS A 50 11.58 9.93 0.53
CA CYS A 50 11.27 10.50 1.83
C CYS A 50 12.45 11.16 2.53
N GLU A 51 13.68 10.70 2.29
CA GLU A 51 14.90 11.28 2.84
C GLU A 51 15.12 12.70 2.34
N ALA A 52 14.81 12.97 1.07
CA ALA A 52 14.91 14.29 0.46
C ALA A 52 13.76 15.25 0.88
N MET A 53 12.75 14.78 1.61
CA MET A 53 11.58 15.56 2.01
C MET A 53 11.74 16.19 3.40
N ASP A 54 11.08 17.32 3.61
CA ASP A 54 10.97 17.92 4.94
C ASP A 54 10.04 17.08 5.83
N LYS A 55 10.61 16.55 6.92
CA LYS A 55 9.92 15.70 7.89
C LYS A 55 8.77 16.39 8.62
N GLN A 56 8.76 17.72 8.69
CA GLN A 56 7.68 18.49 9.33
C GLN A 56 6.56 18.87 8.36
N SER A 57 6.73 18.59 7.06
CA SER A 57 5.72 18.93 6.07
C SER A 57 4.51 17.99 6.15
N GLU A 58 3.31 18.53 5.91
CA GLU A 58 2.09 17.73 5.72
C GLU A 58 2.23 16.71 4.60
N ARG A 59 3.08 17.01 3.61
CA ARG A 59 3.38 16.12 2.50
C ARG A 59 4.12 14.87 2.96
N TYR A 60 5.12 15.00 3.81
CA TYR A 60 5.82 13.87 4.42
C TYR A 60 4.87 12.99 5.23
N ALA A 61 3.99 13.60 6.04
CA ALA A 61 3.01 12.87 6.83
C ALA A 61 2.02 12.05 5.99
N ARG A 62 1.74 12.47 4.75
CA ARG A 62 0.86 11.75 3.82
C ARG A 62 1.58 10.68 2.99
N GLU A 63 2.79 10.97 2.52
CA GLU A 63 3.47 10.16 1.48
C GLU A 63 4.50 9.17 2.05
N CYS A 64 5.08 9.45 3.22
CA CYS A 64 6.16 8.65 3.80
C CYS A 64 5.78 7.56 4.83
N PRO A 65 4.57 7.49 5.43
CA PRO A 65 4.20 6.35 6.26
C PRO A 65 4.14 5.06 5.44
N ARG A 66 4.64 3.96 6.00
CA ARG A 66 4.48 2.62 5.40
C ARG A 66 3.01 2.20 5.50
N THR A 67 2.33 2.11 4.36
CA THR A 67 1.00 1.48 4.27
C THR A 67 1.11 0.00 4.69
N GLY A 68 0.43 -0.38 5.78
CA GLY A 68 0.45 -1.75 6.32
C GLY A 68 1.55 -2.06 7.34
N GLY A 69 2.34 -1.08 7.77
CA GLY A 69 3.18 -1.20 8.98
C GLY A 69 2.35 -0.92 10.23
N ALA A 70 2.64 -1.65 11.33
CA ALA A 70 1.88 -1.64 12.58
C ALA A 70 1.33 -0.25 13.00
N GLN A 71 0.02 -0.21 13.23
CA GLN A 71 -0.64 0.77 14.10
C GLN A 71 -0.50 0.29 15.54
#